data_AF-A0AA97H1H3-F1
#
_entry.id   AF-A0AA97H1H3-F1
#
_cell.length_a   1.000
_cell.length_b   1.000
_cell.length_c   1.000
_cell.angle_alpha   90.00
_cell.angle_beta   90.00
_cell.angle_gamma   90.00
#
_symmetry.space_group_name_H-M   'P 1'
#
loop_
_entity.id
_entity.type
_entity.pdbx_description
1 polymer ?
#
loop_
_entity_poly.entity_id
_entity_poly.type
_entity_poly.pdbx_seq_one_letter_code
_entity_poly.pdbx_strand_id
1 'polypeptide(L)'
;MIEIRVKKEFLYGGMLVKYLIESLGKNLVSLVVLIVLLGCLTLAIVFEKRFNFEYSWPMDKWMNSFIYLNNAISPLLLLASVILLYQTWLGSREALKVQKRELEETKNVLKEQTDTQNFGVFKDALFEVTDSVALMLETKVLLKRTESDVQLFIEKSWGYKVNQELLTDDERIMTFKSFLCHYFEVMSVKPLEEDSHTASFKRLLIPGETFPYIEKVKTIALLFHKQKLNVHFDTLEIIIFHRLDMFTWLLFVEIAFYLFKTSKEDEKSSAELVFEAIAGLTCRQLKEISWIHALSDEVLFELQKRKLI
;
A
#
# COMPACT_ATOMS: atom_id res chain seq x y z
N MET A 1 66.34 51.45 -16.73
CA MET A 1 64.96 51.47 -16.16
C MET A 1 63.93 50.71 -17.02
N ILE A 2 64.27 50.26 -18.24
CA ILE A 2 63.34 49.52 -19.13
C ILE A 2 63.42 47.97 -18.93
N GLU A 3 64.59 47.45 -18.59
CA GLU A 3 64.83 46.00 -18.40
C GLU A 3 64.08 45.36 -17.22
N ILE A 4 63.82 46.12 -16.15
CA ILE A 4 63.13 45.62 -14.94
C ILE A 4 61.60 45.54 -15.17
N ARG A 5 61.04 46.35 -16.09
CA ARG A 5 59.60 46.34 -16.39
C ARG A 5 59.23 45.13 -17.27
N VAL A 6 60.07 44.76 -18.23
CA VAL A 6 59.87 43.56 -19.08
C VAL A 6 59.96 42.26 -18.27
N LYS A 7 60.86 42.18 -17.27
CA LYS A 7 61.02 40.99 -16.44
C LYS A 7 59.85 40.74 -15.47
N LYS A 8 59.14 41.81 -15.07
CA LYS A 8 57.98 41.73 -14.16
C LYS A 8 56.69 41.31 -14.89
N GLU A 9 56.50 41.71 -16.14
CA GLU A 9 55.38 41.26 -16.98
C GLU A 9 55.52 39.78 -17.41
N PHE A 10 56.75 39.32 -17.68
CA PHE A 10 57.00 37.91 -18.01
C PHE A 10 56.76 36.95 -16.82
N LEU A 11 57.07 37.40 -15.59
CA LEU A 11 56.84 36.62 -14.37
C LEU A 11 55.35 36.56 -13.99
N TYR A 12 54.60 37.65 -14.17
CA TYR A 12 53.15 37.67 -13.93
C TYR A 12 52.38 36.88 -15.00
N GLY A 13 52.80 36.94 -16.26
CA GLY A 13 52.24 36.12 -17.34
C GLY A 13 52.44 34.63 -17.11
N GLY A 14 53.64 34.21 -16.67
CA GLY A 14 53.93 32.81 -16.36
C GLY A 14 53.13 32.24 -15.19
N MET A 15 52.84 33.05 -14.17
CA MET A 15 52.08 32.63 -12.98
C MET A 15 50.57 32.52 -13.25
N LEU A 16 50.01 33.44 -14.06
CA LEU A 16 48.62 33.36 -14.55
C LEU A 16 48.40 32.18 -15.48
N VAL A 17 49.34 31.90 -16.38
CA VAL A 17 49.28 30.74 -17.29
C VAL A 17 49.35 29.43 -16.49
N LYS A 18 50.18 29.36 -15.45
CA LYS A 18 50.26 28.18 -14.59
C LYS A 18 48.97 27.91 -13.80
N TYR A 19 48.37 28.96 -13.24
CA TYR A 19 47.09 28.86 -12.50
C TYR A 19 45.92 28.53 -13.43
N LEU A 20 45.91 29.07 -14.65
CA LEU A 20 44.95 28.71 -15.70
C LEU A 20 45.11 27.25 -16.09
N ILE A 21 46.32 26.76 -16.38
CA ILE A 21 46.57 25.34 -16.73
C ILE A 21 46.14 24.39 -15.61
N GLU A 22 46.38 24.76 -14.35
CA GLU A 22 46.05 23.95 -13.17
C GLU A 22 44.54 23.93 -12.87
N SER A 23 43.82 25.02 -13.19
CA SER A 23 42.36 25.11 -13.16
C SER A 23 41.69 24.38 -14.35
N LEU A 24 42.26 24.51 -15.55
CA LEU A 24 41.83 23.86 -16.79
C LEU A 24 42.04 22.34 -16.78
N GLY A 25 43.07 21.85 -16.07
CA GLY A 25 43.43 20.43 -15.99
C GLY A 25 42.44 19.54 -15.23
N LYS A 26 41.47 20.12 -14.50
CA LYS A 26 40.47 19.36 -13.74
C LYS A 26 39.24 18.95 -14.58
N ASN A 27 39.01 19.62 -15.72
CA ASN A 27 37.86 19.37 -16.59
C ASN A 27 38.33 18.98 -17.99
N LEU A 28 38.12 17.71 -18.37
CA LEU A 28 38.56 17.16 -19.66
C LEU A 28 38.01 17.94 -20.87
N VAL A 29 36.80 18.49 -20.75
CA VAL A 29 36.21 19.47 -21.71
C VAL A 29 37.12 20.69 -21.92
N SER A 30 37.59 21.29 -20.83
CA SER A 30 38.39 22.52 -20.85
C SER A 30 39.76 22.28 -21.50
N LEU A 31 40.34 21.11 -21.24
CA LEU A 31 41.60 20.66 -21.84
C LEU A 31 41.46 20.40 -23.35
N VAL A 32 40.38 19.75 -23.79
CA VAL A 32 40.10 19.50 -25.22
C VAL A 32 39.93 20.81 -25.97
N VAL A 33 39.17 21.77 -25.44
CA VAL A 33 38.99 23.10 -26.04
C VAL A 33 40.33 23.84 -26.16
N LEU A 34 41.17 23.77 -25.13
CA LEU A 34 42.49 24.42 -25.13
C LEU A 34 43.43 23.81 -26.20
N ILE A 35 43.51 22.48 -26.29
CA ILE A 35 44.32 21.78 -27.30
C ILE A 35 43.88 22.16 -28.71
N VAL A 36 42.57 22.23 -28.93
CA VAL A 36 41.99 22.58 -30.23
C VAL A 36 42.32 24.02 -30.61
N LEU A 37 42.20 24.96 -29.66
CA LEU A 37 42.58 26.36 -29.88
C LEU A 37 44.07 26.51 -30.22
N LEU A 38 44.95 25.82 -29.48
CA LEU A 38 46.39 25.83 -29.75
C LEU A 38 46.74 25.17 -31.10
N GLY A 39 46.03 24.09 -31.46
CA GLY A 39 46.14 23.43 -32.76
C GLY A 39 45.75 24.34 -33.92
N CYS A 40 44.62 25.06 -33.80
CA CYS A 40 44.18 26.04 -34.78
C CYS A 40 45.17 27.21 -34.91
N LEU A 41 45.69 27.73 -33.78
CA LEU A 41 46.67 28.82 -33.77
C LEU A 41 47.99 28.42 -34.45
N THR A 42 48.50 27.23 -34.13
CA THR A 42 49.74 26.71 -34.74
C THR A 42 49.59 26.46 -36.23
N LEU A 43 48.46 25.89 -36.67
CA LEU A 43 48.14 25.74 -38.08
C LEU A 43 48.07 27.10 -38.80
N ALA A 44 47.41 28.10 -38.20
CA ALA A 44 47.34 29.44 -38.77
C ALA A 44 48.73 30.08 -38.95
N ILE A 45 49.61 29.97 -37.96
CA ILE A 45 50.99 30.50 -38.03
C ILE A 45 51.82 29.78 -39.11
N VAL A 46 51.74 28.45 -39.18
CA VAL A 46 52.46 27.67 -40.20
C VAL A 46 51.94 28.00 -41.59
N PHE A 47 50.63 28.18 -41.71
CA PHE A 47 49.96 28.53 -42.96
C PHE A 47 50.38 29.93 -43.44
N GLU A 48 50.38 30.93 -42.56
CA GLU A 48 50.85 32.28 -42.86
C GLU A 48 52.31 32.26 -43.38
N LYS A 49 53.20 31.55 -42.68
CA LYS A 49 54.61 31.41 -43.06
C LYS A 49 54.83 30.66 -44.37
N ARG A 50 53.98 29.67 -44.68
CA ARG A 50 54.14 28.83 -45.87
C ARG A 50 53.65 29.53 -47.13
N PHE A 51 52.60 30.33 -47.03
CA PHE A 51 51.97 30.96 -48.18
C PHE A 51 52.36 32.44 -48.34
N ASN A 52 53.00 33.08 -47.34
CA ASN A 52 53.40 34.49 -47.40
C ASN A 52 52.21 35.40 -47.75
N PHE A 53 51.19 35.36 -46.90
CA PHE A 53 49.96 36.12 -47.09
C PHE A 53 50.24 37.63 -47.21
N GLU A 54 49.71 38.25 -48.26
CA GLU A 54 49.64 39.69 -48.38
C GLU A 54 48.17 40.12 -48.50
N TYR A 55 47.82 41.19 -47.79
CA TYR A 55 46.45 41.73 -47.82
C TYR A 55 46.01 42.18 -49.21
N SER A 56 46.96 42.53 -50.08
CA SER A 56 46.77 42.99 -51.47
C SER A 56 46.41 41.89 -52.46
N TRP A 57 46.36 40.61 -52.05
CA TRP A 57 46.08 39.51 -52.97
C TRP A 57 44.66 39.58 -53.58
N PRO A 58 44.50 39.16 -54.84
CA PRO A 58 43.18 39.08 -55.47
C PRO A 58 42.29 38.07 -54.74
N MET A 59 40.98 38.32 -54.75
CA MET A 59 39.98 37.55 -53.99
C MET A 59 40.03 36.04 -54.30
N ASP A 60 40.30 35.65 -55.54
CA ASP A 60 40.39 34.24 -55.94
C ASP A 60 41.53 33.50 -55.23
N LYS A 61 42.65 34.20 -55.00
CA LYS A 61 43.81 33.64 -54.28
C LYS A 61 43.52 33.52 -52.78
N TRP A 62 42.78 34.48 -52.22
CA TRP A 62 42.25 34.39 -50.86
C TRP A 62 41.31 33.21 -50.69
N MET A 63 40.35 33.04 -51.59
CA MET A 63 39.37 31.96 -51.56
C MET A 63 40.05 30.58 -51.63
N ASN A 64 40.96 30.40 -52.58
CA ASN A 64 41.69 29.14 -52.74
C ASN A 64 42.53 28.80 -51.50
N SER A 65 43.17 29.80 -50.89
CA SER A 65 43.98 29.58 -49.70
C SER A 65 43.10 29.25 -48.48
N PHE A 66 41.97 29.94 -48.32
CA PHE A 66 41.01 29.64 -47.26
C PHE A 66 40.46 28.21 -47.35
N ILE A 67 40.26 27.68 -48.57
CA ILE A 67 39.86 26.27 -48.78
C ILE A 67 40.90 25.30 -48.19
N TYR A 68 42.20 25.53 -48.43
CA TYR A 68 43.25 24.68 -47.86
C TYR A 68 43.33 24.77 -46.33
N LEU A 69 43.19 25.97 -45.78
CA LEU A 69 43.16 26.18 -44.32
C LEU A 69 41.94 25.50 -43.68
N ASN A 70 40.76 25.67 -44.28
CA ASN A 70 39.54 25.03 -43.81
C ASN A 70 39.65 23.50 -43.85
N ASN A 71 40.25 22.94 -44.91
CA ASN A 71 40.49 21.49 -45.02
C ASN A 71 41.50 20.98 -43.98
N ALA A 72 42.45 21.81 -43.55
CA ALA A 72 43.40 21.47 -42.50
C ALA A 72 42.79 21.56 -41.08
N ILE A 73 41.94 22.55 -40.84
CA ILE A 73 41.31 22.79 -39.52
C ILE A 73 40.08 21.87 -39.30
N SER A 74 39.32 21.55 -40.35
CA SER A 74 38.06 20.81 -40.25
C SER A 74 38.17 19.46 -39.53
N PRO A 75 39.17 18.60 -39.81
CA PRO A 75 39.32 17.33 -39.10
C PRO A 75 39.56 17.50 -37.60
N LEU A 76 40.28 18.55 -37.21
CA LEU A 76 40.61 18.86 -35.82
C LEU A 76 39.37 19.38 -35.06
N LEU A 77 38.54 20.22 -35.68
CA LEU A 77 37.26 20.64 -35.12
C LEU A 77 36.24 19.49 -35.03
N LEU A 78 36.24 18.58 -36.01
CA LEU A 78 35.37 17.41 -36.02
C LEU A 78 35.73 16.47 -34.86
N LEU A 79 37.02 16.18 -34.68
CA LEU A 79 37.51 15.38 -33.55
C LEU A 79 37.11 16.00 -32.20
N ALA A 80 37.28 17.32 -32.05
CA ALA A 80 36.86 18.05 -30.86
C ALA A 80 35.36 17.89 -30.59
N SER A 81 34.53 18.03 -31.63
CA SER A 81 33.08 17.93 -31.55
C SER A 81 32.64 16.54 -31.09
N VAL A 82 33.24 15.47 -31.65
CA VAL A 82 32.95 14.09 -31.24
C VAL A 82 33.30 13.86 -29.77
N ILE A 83 34.46 14.36 -29.32
CA ILE A 83 34.89 14.21 -27.91
C ILE A 83 33.96 14.95 -26.95
N LEU A 84 33.54 16.17 -27.29
CA LEU A 84 32.62 16.97 -26.48
C LEU A 84 31.22 16.36 -26.42
N LEU A 85 30.72 15.85 -27.56
CA LEU A 85 29.44 15.14 -27.61
C LEU A 85 29.49 13.85 -26.78
N TYR A 86 30.59 13.09 -26.86
CA TYR A 86 30.77 11.88 -26.07
C TYR A 86 30.77 12.17 -24.56
N GLN A 87 31.48 13.21 -24.12
CA GLN A 87 31.47 13.61 -22.70
C GLN A 87 30.10 14.08 -22.23
N THR A 88 29.42 14.88 -23.04
CA THR A 88 28.05 15.34 -22.75
C THR A 88 27.10 14.14 -22.62
N TRP A 89 27.21 13.16 -23.52
CA TRP A 89 26.44 11.93 -23.48
C TRP A 89 26.75 11.10 -22.23
N LEU A 90 28.03 10.95 -21.87
CA LEU A 90 28.44 10.20 -20.69
C LEU A 90 27.89 10.81 -19.40
N GLY A 91 28.02 12.14 -19.24
CA GLY A 91 27.46 12.87 -18.10
C GLY A 91 25.93 12.79 -18.04
N SER A 92 25.24 12.94 -19.18
CA SER A 92 23.78 12.80 -19.26
C SER A 92 23.33 11.38 -18.87
N ARG A 93 24.02 10.35 -19.34
CA ARG A 93 23.71 8.95 -19.01
C ARG A 93 23.91 8.66 -17.53
N GLU A 94 24.94 9.23 -16.92
CA GLU A 94 25.24 9.05 -15.50
C GLU A 94 24.22 9.76 -14.61
N ALA A 95 23.88 11.00 -14.94
CA ALA A 95 22.80 11.75 -14.28
C ALA A 95 21.45 11.02 -14.38
N LEU A 96 21.11 10.46 -15.55
CA LEU A 96 19.90 9.67 -15.74
C LEU A 96 19.89 8.39 -14.90
N LYS A 97 21.03 7.73 -14.70
CA LYS A 97 21.12 6.55 -13.82
C LYS A 97 20.87 6.92 -12.36
N VAL A 98 21.45 8.03 -11.90
CA VAL A 98 21.26 8.53 -10.53
C VAL A 98 19.79 8.89 -10.32
N GLN A 99 19.19 9.68 -11.22
CA GLN A 99 17.78 10.05 -11.14
C GLN A 99 16.83 8.84 -11.13
N LYS A 100 17.12 7.80 -11.93
CA LYS A 100 16.32 6.57 -11.91
C LYS A 100 16.41 5.85 -10.57
N ARG A 101 17.61 5.75 -9.99
CA ARG A 101 17.80 5.12 -8.68
C ARG A 101 17.07 5.90 -7.59
N GLU A 102 17.23 7.22 -7.55
CA GLU A 102 16.55 8.09 -6.58
C GLU A 102 15.03 8.01 -6.73
N LEU A 103 14.51 7.92 -7.95
CA LEU A 103 13.09 7.74 -8.20
C LEU A 103 12.58 6.38 -7.72
N GLU A 104 13.32 5.30 -7.94
CA GLU A 104 13.00 3.97 -7.43
C GLU A 104 13.00 3.93 -5.90
N GLU A 105 14.01 4.54 -5.27
CA GLU A 105 14.09 4.66 -3.80
C GLU A 105 12.93 5.50 -3.25
N THR A 106 12.62 6.64 -3.88
CA THR A 106 11.49 7.49 -3.49
C THR A 106 10.16 6.76 -3.64
N LYS A 107 9.98 6.00 -4.72
CA LYS A 107 8.77 5.19 -4.94
C LYS A 107 8.62 4.11 -3.87
N ASN A 108 9.72 3.47 -3.46
CA ASN A 108 9.70 2.47 -2.41
C ASN A 108 9.33 3.09 -1.06
N VAL A 109 9.95 4.22 -0.68
CA VAL A 109 9.63 4.94 0.56
C VAL A 109 8.17 5.41 0.57
N LEU A 110 7.67 5.97 -0.54
CA LEU A 110 6.27 6.38 -0.65
C LEU A 110 5.32 5.19 -0.52
N LYS A 111 5.68 4.04 -1.08
CA LYS A 111 4.90 2.81 -0.94
C LYS A 111 4.85 2.36 0.52
N GLU A 112 5.99 2.30 1.21
CA GLU A 112 6.06 1.94 2.63
C GLU A 112 5.26 2.89 3.52
N GLN A 113 5.36 4.21 3.28
CA GLN A 113 4.58 5.21 3.99
C GLN A 113 3.07 5.06 3.73
N THR A 114 2.69 4.85 2.47
CA THR A 114 1.29 4.61 2.09
C THR A 114 0.75 3.36 2.75
N ASP A 115 1.52 2.27 2.75
CA ASP A 115 1.12 1.00 3.37
C ASP A 115 0.95 1.14 4.89
N THR A 116 1.86 1.88 5.56
CA THR A 116 1.80 2.16 6.99
C THR A 116 0.61 3.06 7.35
N GLN A 117 0.39 4.14 6.59
CA GLN A 117 -0.73 5.06 6.82
C GLN A 117 -2.07 4.36 6.58
N ASN A 118 -2.17 3.60 5.48
CA ASN A 118 -3.34 2.79 5.19
C ASN A 118 -3.61 1.82 6.34
N PHE A 119 -2.60 1.09 6.80
CA PHE A 119 -2.75 0.18 7.94
C PHE A 119 -3.32 0.89 9.18
N GLY A 120 -2.81 2.07 9.52
CA GLY A 120 -3.33 2.89 10.62
C GLY A 120 -4.83 3.19 10.45
N VAL A 121 -5.23 3.74 9.30
CA VAL A 121 -6.62 4.09 9.00
C VAL A 121 -7.54 2.85 9.02
N PHE A 122 -7.12 1.74 8.43
CA PHE A 122 -7.90 0.49 8.40
C PHE A 122 -8.05 -0.12 9.79
N LYS A 123 -6.98 -0.13 10.58
CA LYS A 123 -6.99 -0.60 11.96
C LYS A 123 -7.95 0.24 12.81
N ASP A 124 -7.90 1.56 12.69
CA ASP A 124 -8.75 2.46 13.45
C ASP A 124 -10.24 2.31 13.04
N ALA A 125 -10.53 2.15 11.74
CA ALA A 125 -11.88 1.86 11.27
C ALA A 125 -12.41 0.51 11.78
N LEU A 126 -11.57 -0.53 11.80
CA LEU A 126 -11.95 -1.82 12.39
C LEU A 126 -12.18 -1.69 13.90
N PHE A 127 -11.35 -0.91 14.60
CA PHE A 127 -11.52 -0.65 16.03
C PHE A 127 -12.85 0.01 16.32
N GLU A 128 -13.22 1.05 15.58
CA GLU A 128 -14.52 1.73 15.72
C GLU A 128 -15.69 0.76 15.54
N VAL A 129 -15.61 -0.12 14.53
CA VAL A 129 -16.66 -1.11 14.29
C VAL A 129 -16.71 -2.15 15.41
N THR A 130 -15.57 -2.64 15.89
CA THR A 130 -15.53 -3.60 17.01
C THR A 130 -15.98 -2.99 18.33
N ASP A 131 -15.65 -1.72 18.60
CA ASP A 131 -16.08 -1.02 19.81
C ASP A 131 -17.59 -0.76 19.77
N SER A 132 -18.11 -0.41 18.59
CA SER A 132 -19.56 -0.34 18.38
C SER A 132 -20.25 -1.69 18.63
N VAL A 133 -19.66 -2.81 18.22
CA VAL A 133 -20.20 -4.15 18.50
C VAL A 133 -20.15 -4.43 20.01
N ALA A 134 -19.01 -4.17 20.66
CA ALA A 134 -18.86 -4.38 22.10
C ALA A 134 -19.92 -3.62 22.91
N LEU A 135 -20.22 -2.37 22.54
CA LEU A 135 -21.31 -1.60 23.17
C LEU A 135 -22.70 -2.22 22.92
N MET A 136 -22.93 -2.82 21.74
CA MET A 136 -24.20 -3.48 21.45
C MET A 136 -24.39 -4.76 22.26
N LEU A 137 -23.32 -5.50 22.54
CA LEU A 137 -23.34 -6.71 23.37
C LEU A 137 -23.79 -6.44 24.82
N GLU A 138 -23.58 -5.22 25.32
CA GLU A 138 -24.02 -4.79 26.65
C GLU A 138 -25.52 -4.42 26.72
N THR A 139 -26.23 -4.41 25.59
CA THR A 139 -27.67 -4.13 25.57
C THR A 139 -28.42 -5.23 26.33
N LYS A 140 -29.42 -4.84 27.13
CA LYS A 140 -30.25 -5.81 27.83
C LYS A 140 -31.17 -6.56 26.87
N VAL A 141 -31.39 -7.83 27.18
CA VAL A 141 -32.31 -8.71 26.48
C VAL A 141 -33.18 -9.46 27.48
N LEU A 142 -34.42 -9.69 27.07
CA LEU A 142 -35.39 -10.50 27.79
C LEU A 142 -35.51 -11.84 27.06
N LEU A 143 -35.12 -12.91 27.74
CA LEU A 143 -35.36 -14.28 27.29
C LEU A 143 -36.65 -14.78 27.96
N LYS A 144 -37.69 -14.98 27.14
CA LYS A 144 -38.97 -15.51 27.58
C LYS A 144 -39.09 -16.96 27.15
N ARG A 145 -39.39 -17.83 28.11
CA ARG A 145 -39.64 -19.25 27.87
C ARG A 145 -41.10 -19.55 28.14
N THR A 146 -41.74 -20.22 27.18
CA THR A 146 -43.09 -20.76 27.32
C THR A 146 -43.03 -22.27 27.11
N GLU A 147 -44.12 -22.98 27.41
CA GLU A 147 -44.18 -24.45 27.29
C GLU A 147 -43.81 -24.98 25.90
N SER A 148 -43.93 -24.17 24.84
CA SER A 148 -43.66 -24.58 23.46
C SER A 148 -42.71 -23.69 22.67
N ASP A 149 -42.40 -22.48 23.17
CA ASP A 149 -41.66 -21.47 22.42
C ASP A 149 -40.67 -20.69 23.30
N VAL A 150 -39.52 -20.37 22.73
CA VAL A 150 -38.52 -19.49 23.34
C VAL A 150 -38.38 -18.24 22.50
N GLN A 151 -38.51 -17.08 23.12
CA GLN A 151 -38.46 -15.79 22.46
C GLN A 151 -37.41 -14.89 23.11
N LEU A 152 -36.71 -14.12 22.27
CA LEU A 152 -35.72 -13.14 22.69
C LEU A 152 -36.19 -11.75 22.26
N PHE A 153 -36.11 -10.80 23.17
CA PHE A 153 -36.43 -9.40 22.91
C PHE A 153 -35.27 -8.51 23.32
N ILE A 154 -34.80 -7.62 22.45
CA ILE A 154 -33.81 -6.60 22.81
C ILE A 154 -34.51 -5.41 23.47
N GLU A 155 -33.87 -4.76 24.45
CA GLU A 155 -34.39 -3.60 25.19
C GLU A 155 -35.04 -2.50 24.33
N LYS A 156 -34.54 -2.32 23.11
CA LYS A 156 -35.02 -1.32 22.14
C LYS A 156 -36.24 -1.77 21.33
N SER A 157 -36.60 -3.06 21.36
CA SER A 157 -37.73 -3.63 20.65
C SER A 157 -39.05 -3.33 21.35
N TRP A 158 -40.15 -3.25 20.59
CA TRP A 158 -41.48 -3.07 21.16
C TRP A 158 -41.89 -4.25 22.04
N GLY A 159 -41.51 -5.47 21.64
CA GLY A 159 -41.78 -6.70 22.39
C GLY A 159 -41.14 -6.73 23.78
N TYR A 160 -39.99 -6.09 23.97
CA TYR A 160 -39.35 -5.98 25.29
C TYR A 160 -40.20 -5.17 26.28
N LYS A 161 -40.68 -3.98 25.87
CA LYS A 161 -41.49 -3.12 26.74
C LYS A 161 -42.81 -3.76 27.15
N VAL A 162 -43.47 -4.44 26.22
CA VAL A 162 -44.76 -5.10 26.45
C VAL A 162 -44.62 -6.29 27.41
N ASN A 163 -43.52 -7.06 27.29
CA ASN A 163 -43.33 -8.26 28.11
C ASN A 163 -42.64 -7.99 29.44
N GLN A 164 -41.94 -6.85 29.61
CA GLN A 164 -41.30 -6.50 30.87
C GLN A 164 -42.30 -6.30 32.03
N GLU A 165 -43.53 -5.89 31.74
CA GLU A 165 -44.59 -5.69 32.74
C GLU A 165 -45.26 -7.00 33.20
N LEU A 166 -44.98 -8.13 32.51
CA LEU A 166 -45.63 -9.44 32.70
C LEU A 166 -44.59 -10.53 33.00
N LEU A 167 -43.57 -10.20 33.80
CA LEU A 167 -42.51 -11.15 34.17
C LEU A 167 -43.10 -12.33 34.97
N THR A 168 -42.91 -13.53 34.43
CA THR A 168 -43.11 -14.80 35.15
C THR A 168 -41.77 -15.30 35.71
N ASP A 169 -41.78 -16.25 36.65
CA ASP A 169 -40.57 -16.73 37.35
C ASP A 169 -39.51 -17.34 36.41
N ASP A 170 -39.88 -17.76 35.20
CA ASP A 170 -38.97 -18.36 34.19
C ASP A 170 -38.35 -17.34 33.21
N GLU A 171 -38.72 -16.06 33.29
CA GLU A 171 -38.20 -15.01 32.42
C GLU A 171 -36.88 -14.43 32.95
N ARG A 172 -35.87 -14.30 32.07
CA ARG A 172 -34.54 -13.81 32.46
C ARG A 172 -34.17 -12.54 31.70
N ILE A 173 -33.89 -11.47 32.43
CA ILE A 173 -33.24 -10.26 31.92
C ILE A 173 -31.73 -10.42 32.07
N MET A 174 -31.00 -10.32 30.97
CA MET A 174 -29.52 -10.39 30.95
C MET A 174 -28.94 -9.49 29.87
N THR A 175 -27.63 -9.34 29.79
CA THR A 175 -26.99 -8.68 28.63
C THR A 175 -27.01 -9.61 27.42
N PHE A 176 -26.98 -9.06 26.21
CA PHE A 176 -26.90 -9.87 25.00
C PHE A 176 -25.63 -10.74 24.98
N LYS A 177 -24.52 -10.23 25.52
CA LYS A 177 -23.29 -11.00 25.75
C LYS A 177 -23.53 -12.27 26.57
N SER A 178 -24.20 -12.14 27.72
CA SER A 178 -24.51 -13.28 28.59
C SER A 178 -25.47 -14.25 27.92
N PHE A 179 -26.41 -13.74 27.12
CA PHE A 179 -27.27 -14.58 26.29
C PHE A 179 -26.48 -15.40 25.28
N LEU A 180 -25.52 -14.80 24.56
CA LEU A 180 -24.69 -15.54 23.58
C LEU A 180 -23.87 -16.64 24.24
N CYS A 181 -23.29 -16.37 25.41
CA CYS A 181 -22.58 -17.38 26.21
C CYS A 181 -23.50 -18.57 26.52
N HIS A 182 -24.67 -18.29 27.12
CA HIS A 182 -25.67 -19.30 27.44
C HIS A 182 -26.17 -20.06 26.20
N TYR A 183 -26.37 -19.36 25.08
CA TYR A 183 -26.82 -19.95 23.82
C TYR A 183 -25.80 -20.96 23.30
N PHE A 184 -24.54 -20.56 23.13
CA PHE A 184 -23.52 -21.43 22.57
C PHE A 184 -23.08 -22.53 23.54
N GLU A 185 -23.17 -22.33 24.85
CA GLU A 185 -23.00 -23.40 25.83
C GLU A 185 -24.06 -24.49 25.64
N VAL A 186 -25.34 -24.12 25.54
CA VAL A 186 -26.42 -25.10 25.28
C VAL A 186 -26.20 -25.80 23.94
N MET A 187 -25.87 -25.04 22.88
CA MET A 187 -25.66 -25.59 21.54
C MET A 187 -24.42 -26.48 21.42
N SER A 188 -23.44 -26.34 22.32
CA SER A 188 -22.25 -27.20 22.36
C SER A 188 -22.54 -28.63 22.85
N VAL A 189 -23.61 -28.82 23.63
CA VAL A 189 -24.02 -30.13 24.16
C VAL A 189 -24.79 -30.88 23.08
N LYS A 190 -24.08 -31.59 22.20
CA LYS A 190 -24.66 -32.48 21.18
C LYS A 190 -24.63 -33.95 21.64
N PRO A 191 -25.66 -34.77 21.33
CA PRO A 191 -26.86 -34.42 20.57
C PRO A 191 -27.89 -33.66 21.42
N LEU A 192 -28.54 -32.68 20.81
CA LEU A 192 -29.69 -31.99 21.40
C LEU A 192 -30.95 -32.83 21.16
N GLU A 193 -31.83 -32.93 22.16
CA GLU A 193 -33.14 -33.57 21.98
C GLU A 193 -33.97 -32.76 20.96
N GLU A 194 -34.51 -33.43 19.94
CA GLU A 194 -35.36 -32.78 18.94
C GLU A 194 -36.78 -32.59 19.47
N ASP A 195 -36.97 -31.58 20.32
CA ASP A 195 -38.27 -31.10 20.76
C ASP A 195 -38.59 -29.71 20.19
N SER A 196 -39.86 -29.29 20.31
CA SER A 196 -40.32 -27.98 19.83
C SER A 196 -39.59 -26.81 20.51
N HIS A 197 -39.17 -27.01 21.76
CA HIS A 197 -38.45 -26.02 22.56
C HIS A 197 -37.02 -25.83 22.04
N THR A 198 -36.32 -26.90 21.68
CA THR A 198 -34.98 -26.84 21.10
C THR A 198 -35.01 -26.28 19.68
N ALA A 199 -36.06 -26.59 18.91
CA ALA A 199 -36.27 -26.01 17.60
C ALA A 199 -36.50 -24.49 17.65
N SER A 200 -37.30 -23.99 18.61
CA SER A 200 -37.49 -22.55 18.80
C SER A 200 -36.23 -21.87 19.33
N PHE A 201 -35.51 -22.50 20.26
CA PHE A 201 -34.23 -22.00 20.76
C PHE A 201 -33.21 -21.82 19.65
N LYS A 202 -33.03 -22.82 18.75
CA LYS A 202 -32.13 -22.72 17.58
C LYS A 202 -32.43 -21.50 16.70
N ARG A 203 -33.69 -21.07 16.62
CA ARG A 203 -34.12 -19.94 15.77
C ARG A 203 -33.85 -18.56 16.39
N LEU A 204 -33.44 -18.47 17.65
CA LEU A 204 -33.21 -17.18 18.32
C LEU A 204 -32.12 -16.32 17.67
N LEU A 205 -31.17 -16.93 16.95
CA LEU A 205 -30.13 -16.21 16.21
C LEU A 205 -30.55 -15.80 14.78
N ILE A 206 -31.66 -16.37 14.28
CA ILE A 206 -32.24 -16.06 12.95
C ILE A 206 -32.82 -14.63 12.99
N PRO A 207 -32.71 -13.83 11.91
CA PRO A 207 -32.75 -12.38 12.05
C PRO A 207 -34.15 -11.81 12.19
N GLY A 208 -34.50 -11.53 13.44
CA GLY A 208 -35.25 -10.33 13.82
C GLY A 208 -34.36 -9.42 14.66
N GLU A 209 -33.93 -9.92 15.82
CA GLU A 209 -33.17 -9.16 16.81
C GLU A 209 -31.67 -9.03 16.48
N THR A 210 -31.09 -9.89 15.62
CA THR A 210 -29.67 -9.82 15.21
C THR A 210 -29.41 -8.87 14.04
N PHE A 211 -30.44 -8.24 13.47
CA PHE A 211 -30.35 -7.31 12.33
C PHE A 211 -29.29 -6.20 12.52
N PRO A 212 -29.17 -5.56 13.69
CA PRO A 212 -28.15 -4.51 13.90
C PRO A 212 -26.70 -4.98 13.71
N TYR A 213 -26.43 -6.28 13.87
CA TYR A 213 -25.09 -6.85 13.71
C TYR A 213 -24.75 -7.17 12.25
N ILE A 214 -25.74 -7.35 11.37
CA ILE A 214 -25.54 -7.68 9.95
C ILE A 214 -24.61 -6.69 9.26
N GLU A 215 -24.88 -5.39 9.42
CA GLU A 215 -24.07 -4.34 8.79
C GLU A 215 -22.65 -4.28 9.38
N LYS A 216 -22.50 -4.61 10.66
CA LYS A 216 -21.18 -4.69 11.32
C LYS A 216 -20.36 -5.86 10.77
N VAL A 217 -20.99 -7.04 10.62
CA VAL A 217 -20.36 -8.23 10.03
C VAL A 217 -19.93 -7.97 8.60
N LYS A 218 -20.80 -7.39 7.76
CA LYS A 218 -20.44 -6.98 6.39
C LYS A 218 -19.26 -6.01 6.37
N THR A 219 -19.30 -4.99 7.23
CA THR A 219 -18.24 -3.97 7.29
C THR A 219 -16.90 -4.59 7.67
N ILE A 220 -16.86 -5.42 8.73
CA ILE A 220 -15.65 -6.13 9.15
C ILE A 220 -15.12 -7.00 7.99
N ALA A 221 -15.99 -7.80 7.37
CA ALA A 221 -15.62 -8.68 6.28
C ALA A 221 -15.01 -7.93 5.09
N LEU A 222 -15.64 -6.83 4.66
CA LEU A 222 -15.16 -6.01 3.54
C LEU A 222 -13.83 -5.32 3.86
N LEU A 223 -13.65 -4.85 5.10
CA LEU A 223 -12.39 -4.25 5.54
C LEU A 223 -11.26 -5.28 5.54
N PHE A 224 -11.49 -6.49 6.06
CA PHE A 224 -10.51 -7.57 5.99
C PHE A 224 -10.21 -8.02 4.57
N HIS A 225 -11.24 -8.16 3.73
CA HIS A 225 -11.06 -8.56 2.33
C HIS A 225 -10.15 -7.59 1.57
N LYS A 226 -10.32 -6.27 1.78
CA LYS A 226 -9.46 -5.24 1.17
C LYS A 226 -8.00 -5.30 1.64
N GLN A 227 -7.74 -5.87 2.82
CA GLN A 227 -6.40 -5.96 3.40
C GLN A 227 -5.70 -7.31 3.16
N LYS A 228 -6.31 -8.24 2.41
CA LYS A 228 -5.79 -9.61 2.24
C LYS A 228 -4.34 -9.70 1.73
N LEU A 229 -3.87 -8.69 0.99
CA LEU A 229 -2.50 -8.62 0.44
C LEU A 229 -1.56 -7.71 1.27
N ASN A 230 -2.05 -7.11 2.35
CA ASN A 230 -1.24 -6.25 3.20
C ASN A 230 -0.30 -7.11 4.06
N VAL A 231 0.96 -6.67 4.18
CA VAL A 231 1.99 -7.33 5.01
C VAL A 231 1.56 -7.43 6.48
N HIS A 232 0.70 -6.53 6.95
CA HIS A 232 0.21 -6.50 8.33
C HIS A 232 -1.12 -7.23 8.54
N PHE A 233 -1.62 -7.99 7.55
CA PHE A 233 -2.92 -8.67 7.62
C PHE A 233 -3.01 -9.63 8.81
N ASP A 234 -2.03 -10.51 8.99
CA ASP A 234 -2.04 -11.50 10.09
C ASP A 234 -2.05 -10.83 11.47
N THR A 235 -1.28 -9.75 11.62
CA THR A 235 -1.25 -8.95 12.85
C THR A 235 -2.60 -8.31 13.12
N LEU A 236 -3.25 -7.75 12.10
CA LEU A 236 -4.58 -7.15 12.22
C LEU A 236 -5.63 -8.19 12.59
N GLU A 237 -5.56 -9.38 11.98
CA GLU A 237 -6.46 -10.50 12.26
C GLU A 237 -6.44 -10.87 13.74
N ILE A 238 -5.24 -11.07 14.30
CA ILE A 238 -5.04 -11.41 15.71
C ILE A 238 -5.56 -10.30 16.63
N ILE A 239 -5.19 -9.04 16.36
CA ILE A 239 -5.58 -7.90 17.20
C ILE A 239 -7.10 -7.79 17.24
N ILE A 240 -7.77 -7.83 16.09
CA ILE A 240 -9.22 -7.67 16.00
C ILE A 240 -9.93 -8.87 16.62
N PHE A 241 -9.43 -10.09 16.40
CA PHE A 241 -10.02 -11.28 17.00
C PHE A 241 -10.09 -11.17 18.52
N HIS A 242 -9.01 -10.71 19.16
CA HIS A 242 -8.95 -10.54 20.61
C HIS A 242 -9.78 -9.37 21.19
N ARG A 243 -10.32 -8.47 20.35
CA ARG A 243 -11.19 -7.38 20.83
C ARG A 243 -12.62 -7.81 21.11
N LEU A 244 -13.07 -8.88 20.47
CA LEU A 244 -14.40 -9.45 20.67
C LEU A 244 -14.28 -10.82 21.32
N ASP A 245 -15.28 -11.22 22.11
CA ASP A 245 -15.31 -12.56 22.65
C ASP A 245 -15.58 -13.61 21.55
N MET A 246 -15.16 -14.84 21.83
CA MET A 246 -15.33 -15.95 20.90
C MET A 246 -16.80 -16.21 20.52
N PHE A 247 -17.75 -16.01 21.43
CA PHE A 247 -19.17 -16.23 21.18
C PHE A 247 -19.73 -15.19 20.19
N THR A 248 -19.21 -13.97 20.23
CA THR A 248 -19.49 -12.94 19.24
C THR A 248 -18.99 -13.34 17.84
N TRP A 249 -17.81 -13.97 17.77
CA TRP A 249 -17.32 -14.50 16.50
C TRP A 249 -18.15 -15.67 15.98
N LEU A 250 -18.60 -16.58 16.84
CA LEU A 250 -19.53 -17.65 16.46
C LEU A 250 -20.86 -17.08 15.96
N LEU A 251 -21.40 -16.06 16.63
CA LEU A 251 -22.57 -15.30 16.16
C LEU A 251 -22.33 -14.71 14.76
N PHE A 252 -21.16 -14.13 14.52
CA PHE A 252 -20.84 -13.54 13.21
C PHE A 252 -20.81 -14.59 12.10
N VAL A 253 -20.33 -15.81 12.38
CA VAL A 253 -20.36 -16.92 11.43
C VAL A 253 -21.81 -17.32 11.11
N GLU A 254 -22.69 -17.44 12.12
CA GLU A 254 -24.11 -17.73 11.92
C GLU A 254 -24.80 -16.65 11.07
N ILE A 255 -24.56 -15.38 11.38
CA ILE A 255 -25.10 -14.25 10.61
C ILE A 255 -24.59 -14.30 9.17
N ALA A 256 -23.29 -14.50 8.96
CA ALA A 256 -22.70 -14.50 7.63
C ALA A 256 -23.20 -15.69 6.79
N PHE A 257 -23.37 -16.86 7.40
CA PHE A 257 -23.97 -18.01 6.74
C PHE A 257 -25.44 -17.78 6.38
N TYR A 258 -26.22 -17.19 7.29
CA TYR A 258 -27.59 -16.82 6.99
C TYR A 258 -27.67 -15.87 5.78
N LEU A 259 -26.84 -14.83 5.75
CA LEU A 259 -26.76 -13.89 4.63
C LEU A 259 -26.43 -14.61 3.32
N PHE A 260 -25.45 -15.52 3.35
CA PHE A 260 -25.10 -16.35 2.20
C PHE A 260 -26.29 -17.20 1.72
N LYS A 261 -26.97 -17.90 2.64
CA LYS A 261 -28.11 -18.78 2.35
C LYS A 261 -29.31 -18.04 1.79
N THR A 262 -29.63 -16.85 2.30
CA THR A 262 -30.83 -16.08 1.93
C THR A 262 -30.58 -15.02 0.85
N SER A 263 -29.34 -14.83 0.41
CA SER A 263 -28.99 -13.85 -0.63
C SER A 263 -29.65 -14.17 -1.97
N LYS A 264 -30.09 -13.12 -2.66
CA LYS A 264 -30.56 -13.20 -4.06
C LYS A 264 -29.37 -13.44 -4.99
N GLU A 265 -29.62 -13.91 -6.22
CA GLU A 265 -28.54 -14.25 -7.17
C GLU A 265 -27.59 -13.09 -7.46
N ASP A 266 -28.09 -11.86 -7.49
CA ASP A 266 -27.31 -10.64 -7.71
C ASP A 266 -26.39 -10.26 -6.53
N GLU A 267 -26.76 -10.63 -5.30
CA GLU A 267 -25.99 -10.34 -4.08
C GLU A 267 -25.15 -11.53 -3.60
N LYS A 268 -25.31 -12.70 -4.23
CA LYS A 268 -24.73 -13.96 -3.78
C LYS A 268 -23.22 -13.95 -3.69
N SER A 269 -22.54 -13.32 -4.65
CA SER A 269 -21.08 -13.19 -4.64
C SER A 269 -20.57 -12.33 -3.48
N SER A 270 -21.32 -11.29 -3.12
CA SER A 270 -20.99 -10.43 -1.98
C SER A 270 -21.22 -11.15 -0.66
N ALA A 271 -22.36 -11.85 -0.53
CA ALA A 271 -22.67 -12.62 0.66
C ALA A 271 -21.70 -13.80 0.88
N GLU A 272 -21.26 -14.44 -0.20
CA GLU A 272 -20.22 -15.46 -0.17
C GLU A 272 -18.88 -14.90 0.31
N LEU A 273 -18.45 -13.74 -0.21
CA LEU A 273 -17.25 -13.05 0.26
C LEU A 273 -17.32 -12.76 1.76
N VAL A 274 -18.46 -12.26 2.23
CA VAL A 274 -18.67 -11.97 3.66
C VAL A 274 -18.56 -13.24 4.50
N PHE A 275 -19.19 -14.33 4.06
CA PHE A 275 -19.10 -15.62 4.73
C PHE A 275 -17.66 -16.14 4.79
N GLU A 276 -16.95 -16.17 3.66
CA GLU A 276 -15.57 -16.66 3.61
C GLU A 276 -14.61 -15.83 4.47
N ALA A 277 -14.77 -14.51 4.47
CA ALA A 277 -13.92 -13.61 5.25
C ALA A 277 -14.10 -13.85 6.76
N ILE A 278 -15.36 -13.90 7.22
CA ILE A 278 -15.70 -14.05 8.63
C ILE A 278 -15.41 -15.48 9.10
N ALA A 279 -15.92 -16.49 8.41
CA ALA A 279 -15.67 -17.89 8.75
C ALA A 279 -14.17 -18.21 8.71
N GLY A 280 -13.46 -17.74 7.69
CA GLY A 280 -12.02 -17.94 7.59
C GLY A 280 -11.25 -17.30 8.75
N LEU A 281 -11.59 -16.06 9.12
CA LEU A 281 -10.98 -15.38 10.27
C LEU A 281 -11.28 -16.12 11.58
N THR A 282 -12.55 -16.47 11.81
CA THR A 282 -13.00 -17.16 13.03
C THR A 282 -12.35 -18.54 13.16
N CYS A 283 -12.36 -19.37 12.12
CA CYS A 283 -11.79 -20.71 12.14
C CYS A 283 -10.26 -20.73 12.25
N ARG A 284 -9.54 -19.75 11.68
CA ARG A 284 -8.07 -19.67 11.83
C ARG A 284 -7.65 -19.34 13.26
N GLN A 285 -8.42 -18.50 13.95
CA GLN A 285 -8.07 -18.02 15.30
C GLN A 285 -8.61 -18.94 16.42
N LEU A 286 -9.75 -19.61 16.21
CA LEU A 286 -10.27 -20.62 17.14
C LEU A 286 -9.46 -21.92 17.06
N LYS A 287 -8.46 -22.04 17.95
CA LYS A 287 -7.64 -23.25 18.11
C LYS A 287 -8.41 -24.43 18.74
N GLU A 288 -9.47 -24.15 19.50
CA GLU A 288 -10.31 -25.16 20.13
C GLU A 288 -11.50 -25.52 19.23
N ILE A 289 -11.37 -26.63 18.50
CA ILE A 289 -12.41 -27.15 17.59
C ILE A 289 -13.72 -27.43 18.34
N SER A 290 -13.68 -27.67 19.66
CA SER A 290 -14.85 -27.95 20.50
C SER A 290 -15.93 -26.87 20.39
N TRP A 291 -15.56 -25.60 20.29
CA TRP A 291 -16.52 -24.49 20.21
C TRP A 291 -17.07 -24.26 18.81
N ILE A 292 -16.34 -24.67 17.77
CA ILE A 292 -16.87 -24.67 16.41
C ILE A 292 -18.08 -25.61 16.32
N HIS A 293 -18.07 -26.73 17.05
CA HIS A 293 -19.21 -27.66 17.10
C HIS A 293 -20.49 -27.07 17.72
N ALA A 294 -20.40 -25.92 18.42
CA ALA A 294 -21.58 -25.20 18.91
C ALA A 294 -22.34 -24.45 17.81
N LEU A 295 -21.77 -24.34 16.59
CA LEU A 295 -22.47 -23.80 15.43
C LEU A 295 -23.59 -24.75 14.96
N SER A 296 -24.54 -24.18 14.24
CA SER A 296 -25.63 -24.90 13.60
C SER A 296 -25.11 -25.95 12.62
N ASP A 297 -25.83 -27.06 12.48
CA ASP A 297 -25.37 -28.20 11.67
C ASP A 297 -25.21 -27.82 10.19
N GLU A 298 -26.02 -26.88 9.70
CA GLU A 298 -25.91 -26.33 8.35
C GLU A 298 -24.61 -25.52 8.16
N VAL A 299 -24.24 -24.70 9.14
CA VAL A 299 -22.97 -23.95 9.14
C VAL A 299 -21.80 -24.93 9.14
N LEU A 300 -21.81 -25.91 10.04
CA LEU A 300 -20.76 -26.92 10.14
C LEU A 300 -20.56 -27.67 8.83
N PHE A 301 -21.65 -28.08 8.18
CA PHE A 301 -21.61 -28.73 6.88
C PHE A 301 -20.94 -27.85 5.81
N GLU A 302 -21.31 -26.57 5.74
CA GLU A 302 -20.73 -25.65 4.75
C GLU A 302 -19.25 -25.32 5.05
N LEU A 303 -18.86 -25.21 6.33
CA LEU A 303 -17.46 -25.04 6.74
C LEU A 303 -16.58 -26.23 6.31
N GLN A 304 -17.05 -27.46 6.54
CA GLN A 304 -16.37 -28.69 6.11
C GLN A 304 -16.25 -28.78 4.59
N LYS A 305 -17.34 -28.50 3.87
CA LYS A 305 -17.37 -28.49 2.40
C LYS A 305 -16.33 -27.52 1.81
N ARG A 306 -16.11 -26.38 2.47
CA ARG A 306 -15.13 -25.37 2.07
C ARG A 306 -13.72 -25.61 2.63
N LYS A 307 -13.50 -26.68 3.40
CA LYS A 307 -12.22 -27.03 4.05
C LYS A 307 -11.67 -25.92 4.95
N LEU A 308 -12.58 -25.19 5.62
CA LEU A 308 -12.21 -24.20 6.63
C LEU A 308 -11.97 -24.84 8.01
N ILE A 309 -12.51 -26.05 8.20
CA ILE A 309 -12.31 -26.95 9.33
C ILE A 309 -12.10 -28.37 8.82
#